data_AF-A0A5J5M140-F1
#
_entry.id   AF-A0A5J5M140-F1
#
_cell.length_a   1.000
_cell.length_b   1.000
_cell.length_c   1.000
_cell.angle_alpha   90.00
_cell.angle_beta   90.00
_cell.angle_gamma   90.00
#
_symmetry.space_group_name_H-M   'P 1'
#
loop_
_entity.id
_entity.type
_entity.pdbx_description
1 polymer ?
#
loop_
_entity_poly.entity_id
_entity_poly.type
_entity_poly.pdbx_seq_one_letter_code
_entity_poly.pdbx_strand_id
1 'polypeptide(L)'
;MSEIAKQIVEEGIDAKFFSQLKTFVDDLVIDFPKLRIHYQLKNKEKGISWGNSDTLKSIAYDFYSQYRINETIKLEETQLCLVTNNKTQQIHLSKTIPSEIKNYTSVFYFYYSKNINEIIEAMPDFKESISYLSAFDKPEPDKIECVATVLLGAWYSIDTSESFGERAFTQSPNYPAIIHPIV
;
A
#
# COMPACT_ATOMS: atom_id res chain seq x y z
N MET A 1 -8.38 -0.79 6.77
CA MET A 1 -8.12 -0.12 5.48
C MET A 1 -9.13 1.00 5.25
N SER A 2 -10.45 0.72 5.35
CA SER A 2 -11.52 1.74 5.24
C SER A 2 -11.36 2.93 6.20
N GLU A 3 -10.98 2.69 7.45
CA GLU A 3 -10.83 3.75 8.46
C GLU A 3 -9.75 4.80 8.09
N ILE A 4 -8.62 4.36 7.54
CA ILE A 4 -7.51 5.25 7.16
C ILE A 4 -7.90 6.13 5.98
N ALA A 5 -8.59 5.58 4.98
CA ALA A 5 -9.04 6.36 3.82
C ALA A 5 -10.01 7.47 4.25
N LYS A 6 -10.93 7.15 5.17
CA LYS A 6 -11.86 8.12 5.74
C LYS A 6 -11.14 9.23 6.51
N GLN A 7 -10.17 8.87 7.35
CA GLN A 7 -9.36 9.84 8.10
C GLN A 7 -8.57 10.79 7.19
N ILE A 8 -8.01 10.28 6.08
CA ILE A 8 -7.29 11.13 5.13
C ILE A 8 -8.25 12.05 4.36
N VAL A 9 -9.34 11.49 3.81
CA VAL A 9 -10.24 12.21 2.88
C VAL A 9 -11.21 13.14 3.60
N GLU A 10 -11.78 12.71 4.73
CA GLU A 10 -12.80 13.47 5.46
C GLU A 10 -12.21 14.32 6.58
N GLU A 11 -11.23 13.78 7.32
CA GLU A 11 -10.64 14.48 8.48
C GLU A 11 -9.40 15.30 8.11
N GLY A 12 -8.90 15.17 6.88
CA GLY A 12 -7.78 15.94 6.37
C GLY A 12 -6.45 15.62 7.06
N ILE A 13 -6.27 14.39 7.55
CA ILE A 13 -4.99 13.95 8.10
C ILE A 13 -3.93 14.02 7.01
N ASP A 14 -2.86 14.78 7.26
CA ASP A 14 -1.69 14.87 6.37
C ASP A 14 -0.94 13.53 6.38
N ALA A 15 -1.16 12.73 5.34
CA ALA A 15 -0.50 11.46 5.12
C ALA A 15 0.47 11.58 3.94
N LYS A 16 1.72 11.15 4.15
CA LYS A 16 2.76 11.16 3.11
C LYS A 16 3.11 9.73 2.71
N PHE A 17 3.17 9.50 1.41
CA PHE A 17 3.45 8.20 0.83
C PHE A 17 4.83 8.22 0.19
N PHE A 18 5.62 7.20 0.45
CA PHE A 18 6.96 7.03 -0.10
C PHE A 18 7.11 5.63 -0.66
N SER A 19 7.67 5.51 -1.87
CA SER A 19 8.10 4.26 -2.48
C SER A 19 9.63 4.24 -2.58
N GLN A 20 10.23 3.05 -2.57
CA GLN A 20 11.65 2.83 -2.88
C GLN A 20 12.63 3.63 -2.01
N LEU A 21 12.32 3.83 -0.73
CA LEU A 21 13.24 4.48 0.20
C LEU A 21 14.46 3.60 0.48
N LYS A 22 15.62 4.20 0.75
CA LYS A 22 16.81 3.48 1.23
C LYS A 22 16.63 3.05 2.69
N THR A 23 15.75 2.09 2.92
CA THR A 23 15.35 1.55 4.22
C THR A 23 15.35 0.03 4.18
N PHE A 24 15.28 -0.65 5.33
CA PHE A 24 15.24 -2.12 5.37
C PHE A 24 13.88 -2.69 4.95
N VAL A 25 12.80 -1.91 5.16
CA VAL A 25 11.43 -2.24 4.74
C VAL A 25 10.92 -1.06 3.92
N ASP A 26 10.94 -1.21 2.60
CA ASP A 26 11.04 -0.10 1.64
C ASP A 26 9.99 -0.07 0.52
N ASP A 27 9.26 -1.15 0.27
CA ASP A 27 8.33 -1.22 -0.87
C ASP A 27 7.26 -0.12 -0.80
N LEU A 28 6.74 0.18 0.40
CA LEU A 28 5.88 1.33 0.65
C LEU A 28 6.01 1.80 2.11
N VAL A 29 6.13 3.11 2.30
CA VAL A 29 6.09 3.76 3.62
C VAL A 29 4.98 4.80 3.62
N ILE A 30 4.16 4.79 4.66
CA ILE A 30 3.10 5.76 4.88
C ILE A 30 3.35 6.46 6.21
N ASP A 31 3.48 7.78 6.15
CA ASP A 31 3.68 8.65 7.31
C ASP A 31 2.39 9.36 7.64
N PHE A 32 1.91 9.12 8.85
CA PHE A 32 0.91 9.92 9.53
C PHE A 32 1.59 10.78 10.61
N PRO A 33 0.92 11.80 11.18
CA PRO A 33 1.51 12.68 12.18
C PRO A 33 2.14 11.98 13.40
N LYS A 34 1.62 10.81 13.80
CA LYS A 34 2.11 10.04 14.96
C LYS A 34 2.53 8.61 14.64
N LEU A 35 2.21 8.12 13.45
CA LEU A 35 2.38 6.72 13.08
C LEU A 35 3.09 6.64 11.74
N ARG A 36 4.16 5.85 11.70
CA ARG A 36 4.78 5.44 10.43
C ARG A 36 4.52 3.96 10.19
N ILE A 37 3.99 3.63 9.02
CA ILE A 37 3.74 2.26 8.60
C ILE A 37 4.67 1.91 7.44
N HIS A 38 5.46 0.86 7.58
CA HIS A 38 6.27 0.32 6.51
C HIS A 38 5.66 -0.97 6.00
N TYR A 39 5.66 -1.16 4.69
CA TYR A 39 5.20 -2.37 4.03
C TYR A 39 6.33 -2.97 3.20
N GLN A 40 6.50 -4.28 3.32
CA GLN A 40 7.29 -5.09 2.42
C GLN A 40 6.38 -6.10 1.74
N LEU A 41 6.40 -6.11 0.41
CA LEU A 41 5.78 -7.09 -0.45
C LEU A 41 6.71 -8.30 -0.64
N LYS A 42 6.18 -9.50 -0.47
CA LYS A 42 6.85 -10.75 -0.87
C LYS A 42 5.90 -11.61 -1.70
N ASN A 43 6.00 -11.43 -3.02
CA ASN A 43 5.23 -12.18 -4.01
C ASN A 43 5.94 -13.49 -4.39
N LYS A 44 6.07 -14.42 -3.44
CA LYS A 44 6.57 -15.78 -3.72
C LYS A 44 5.55 -16.83 -3.32
N GLU A 45 5.24 -17.73 -4.24
CA GLU A 45 4.24 -18.78 -4.01
C GLU A 45 4.62 -19.77 -2.91
N LYS A 46 5.91 -20.00 -2.65
CA LYS A 46 6.45 -20.90 -1.61
C LYS A 46 7.76 -20.37 -1.01
N GLY A 47 8.08 -20.85 0.19
CA GLY A 47 9.42 -20.72 0.79
C GLY A 47 9.72 -19.37 1.46
N ILE A 48 8.70 -18.58 1.82
CA ILE A 48 8.89 -17.40 2.66
C ILE A 48 8.90 -17.85 4.13
N SER A 49 9.93 -17.46 4.86
CA SER A 49 10.02 -17.59 6.31
C SER A 49 10.67 -16.33 6.89
N TRP A 50 10.45 -16.08 8.18
CA TRP A 50 11.04 -14.95 8.87
C TRP A 50 12.57 -14.98 8.90
N GLY A 51 13.16 -16.18 8.93
CA GLY A 51 14.58 -16.34 9.28
C GLY A 51 14.83 -15.98 10.75
N ASN A 52 16.05 -15.54 11.05
CA ASN A 52 16.46 -15.14 12.40
C ASN A 52 16.91 -13.67 12.37
N SER A 53 16.54 -12.89 13.38
CA SER A 53 16.89 -11.47 13.52
C SER A 53 18.39 -11.17 13.51
N ASP A 54 19.27 -12.16 13.70
CA ASP A 54 20.73 -12.00 13.63
C ASP A 54 21.30 -12.38 12.24
N THR A 55 20.48 -13.00 11.39
CA THR A 55 20.88 -13.39 10.03
C THR A 55 20.62 -12.24 9.07
N LEU A 56 21.69 -11.61 8.60
CA LEU A 56 21.65 -10.54 7.60
C LEU A 56 20.74 -10.90 6.41
N LYS A 57 19.93 -9.92 5.98
CA LYS A 57 18.98 -10.03 4.85
C LYS A 57 17.85 -11.04 5.05
N SER A 58 17.66 -11.54 6.27
CA SER A 58 16.41 -12.23 6.61
C SER A 58 15.31 -11.20 6.88
N ILE A 59 14.06 -11.59 6.69
CA ILE A 59 12.92 -10.70 6.92
C ILE A 59 12.89 -10.24 8.39
N ALA A 60 13.19 -11.14 9.33
CA ALA A 60 13.27 -10.80 10.75
C ALA A 60 14.36 -9.77 11.04
N TYR A 61 15.54 -9.91 10.42
CA TYR A 61 16.63 -8.95 10.54
C TYR A 61 16.22 -7.57 10.00
N ASP A 62 15.61 -7.54 8.81
CA ASP A 62 15.21 -6.31 8.15
C ASP A 62 14.14 -5.56 8.98
N PHE A 63 13.13 -6.29 9.49
CA PHE A 63 12.08 -5.71 10.33
C PHE A 63 12.64 -5.21 11.67
N TYR A 64 13.48 -6.01 12.33
CA TYR A 64 14.13 -5.59 13.56
C TYR A 64 14.96 -4.32 13.34
N SER A 65 15.81 -4.31 12.31
CA SER A 65 16.69 -3.18 12.00
C SER A 65 15.91 -1.91 11.64
N GLN A 66 14.80 -2.04 10.89
CA GLN A 66 13.95 -0.90 10.57
C GLN A 66 13.32 -0.30 11.84
N TYR A 67 12.80 -1.14 12.74
CA TYR A 67 12.21 -0.67 13.99
C TYR A 67 13.25 0.08 14.84
N ARG A 68 14.47 -0.45 14.95
CA ARG A 68 15.57 0.21 15.68
C ARG A 68 15.94 1.58 15.10
N ILE A 69 15.91 1.72 13.77
CA ILE A 69 16.10 3.03 13.12
C ILE A 69 14.97 3.97 13.51
N ASN A 70 13.72 3.51 13.42
CA ASN A 70 12.54 4.30 13.76
C ASN A 70 12.54 4.77 15.21
N GLU A 71 12.94 3.92 16.16
CA GLU A 71 13.15 4.30 17.57
C GLU A 71 14.24 5.36 17.71
N THR A 72 15.34 5.24 16.96
CA THR A 72 16.47 6.17 17.03
C THR A 72 16.07 7.58 16.58
N ILE A 73 15.22 7.68 15.56
CA ILE A 73 14.66 8.96 15.10
C ILE A 73 13.42 9.40 15.90
N LYS A 74 13.09 8.70 16.99
CA LYS A 74 12.03 9.01 17.95
C LYS A 74 10.64 9.12 17.32
N LEU A 75 10.31 8.23 16.39
CA LEU A 75 8.92 8.09 15.94
C LEU A 75 8.04 7.65 17.12
N GLU A 76 6.88 8.27 17.26
CA GLU A 76 5.93 7.96 18.34
C GLU A 76 5.41 6.52 18.19
N GLU A 77 4.91 6.18 17.01
CA GLU A 77 4.40 4.85 16.70
C GLU A 77 4.98 4.33 15.38
N THR A 78 5.25 3.02 15.35
CA THR A 78 5.75 2.32 14.16
C THR A 78 5.04 0.99 14.00
N GLN A 79 4.62 0.70 12.77
CA GLN A 79 4.12 -0.59 12.37
C GLN A 79 4.86 -1.08 11.12
N LEU A 80 5.27 -2.34 11.14
CA LEU A 80 5.94 -3.01 10.02
C LEU A 80 5.04 -4.13 9.50
N CYS A 81 4.83 -4.16 8.20
CA CYS A 81 3.80 -4.96 7.57
C CYS A 81 4.42 -5.83 6.47
N LEU A 82 4.35 -7.14 6.62
CA LEU A 82 4.70 -8.06 5.56
C LEU A 82 3.45 -8.41 4.76
N VAL A 83 3.47 -8.23 3.44
CA VAL A 83 2.36 -8.58 2.56
C VAL A 83 2.74 -9.79 1.70
N THR A 84 1.89 -10.82 1.70
CA THR A 84 2.04 -12.00 0.84
C THR A 84 0.78 -12.23 0.02
N ASN A 85 0.96 -12.76 -1.19
CA ASN A 85 -0.12 -13.15 -2.08
C ASN A 85 -0.64 -14.58 -1.86
N ASN A 86 -0.16 -15.27 -0.83
CA ASN A 86 -0.59 -16.63 -0.49
C ASN A 86 -1.23 -16.67 0.91
N LYS A 87 -2.52 -17.03 0.98
CA LYS A 87 -3.30 -17.03 2.23
C LYS A 87 -2.75 -18.02 3.26
N THR A 88 -2.35 -19.21 2.83
CA THR A 88 -1.76 -20.23 3.71
C THR A 88 -0.44 -19.75 4.31
N GLN A 89 0.39 -19.10 3.50
CA GLN A 89 1.62 -18.48 4.00
C GLN A 89 1.35 -17.35 4.97
N GLN A 90 0.38 -16.46 4.68
CA GLN A 90 0.02 -15.37 5.58
C GLN A 90 -0.36 -15.91 6.97
N ILE A 91 -1.19 -16.95 7.02
CA ILE A 91 -1.60 -17.59 8.27
C ILE A 91 -0.39 -18.19 8.99
N HIS A 92 0.50 -18.87 8.27
CA HIS A 92 1.71 -19.45 8.85
C HIS A 92 2.62 -18.37 9.42
N LEU A 93 2.99 -17.37 8.61
CA LEU A 93 3.87 -16.26 8.99
C LEU A 93 3.31 -15.46 10.16
N SER A 94 1.99 -15.24 10.22
CA SER A 94 1.33 -14.57 11.35
C SER A 94 1.48 -15.34 12.66
N LYS A 95 1.48 -16.68 12.59
CA LYS A 95 1.65 -17.54 13.77
C LYS A 95 3.11 -17.70 14.19
N THR A 96 4.04 -17.49 13.26
CA THR A 96 5.47 -17.73 13.46
C THR A 96 6.29 -16.44 13.54
N ILE A 97 5.66 -15.28 13.76
CA ILE A 97 6.37 -14.01 13.96
C ILE A 97 7.32 -14.17 15.17
N PRO A 98 8.63 -13.89 14.99
CA PRO A 98 9.60 -13.90 16.09
C PRO A 98 9.19 -12.97 17.23
N SER A 99 9.43 -13.39 18.47
CA SER A 99 9.06 -12.65 19.68
C SER A 99 9.62 -11.23 19.72
N GLU A 100 10.82 -11.05 19.18
CA GLU A 100 11.60 -9.82 19.16
C GLU A 100 10.96 -8.74 18.31
N ILE A 101 10.19 -9.13 17.28
CA ILE A 101 9.55 -8.19 16.34
C ILE A 101 8.02 -8.19 16.46
N LYS A 102 7.46 -9.09 17.26
CA LYS A 102 6.02 -9.37 17.30
C LYS A 102 5.14 -8.17 17.62
N ASN A 103 5.60 -7.26 18.48
CA ASN A 103 4.78 -6.16 18.99
C ASN A 103 4.53 -5.04 17.98
N TYR A 104 5.34 -4.95 16.93
CA TYR A 104 5.23 -3.92 15.89
C TYR A 104 5.09 -4.52 14.49
N THR A 105 4.92 -5.85 14.39
CA THR A 105 4.87 -6.56 13.12
C THR A 105 3.49 -7.12 12.82
N SER A 106 3.03 -6.98 11.59
CA SER A 106 1.79 -7.57 11.08
C SER A 106 2.04 -8.28 9.75
N VAL A 107 1.21 -9.28 9.43
CA VAL A 107 1.26 -9.97 8.13
C VAL A 107 -0.09 -9.88 7.44
N PHE A 108 -0.11 -9.32 6.24
CA PHE A 108 -1.31 -9.15 5.44
C PHE A 108 -1.33 -10.09 4.25
N TYR A 109 -2.54 -10.49 3.89
CA TYR A 109 -2.81 -11.19 2.64
C TYR A 109 -3.38 -10.18 1.66
N PHE A 110 -2.81 -10.12 0.48
CA PHE A 110 -3.36 -9.37 -0.63
C PHE A 110 -3.34 -10.22 -1.88
N TYR A 111 -4.51 -10.52 -2.45
CA TYR A 111 -4.58 -11.29 -3.68
C TYR A 111 -3.88 -10.54 -4.83
N TYR A 112 -3.05 -11.26 -5.58
CA TYR A 112 -2.33 -10.70 -6.72
C TYR A 112 -2.78 -11.38 -8.00
N SER A 113 -3.25 -10.58 -8.95
CA SER A 113 -3.47 -10.96 -10.34
C SER A 113 -2.94 -9.84 -11.24
N LYS A 114 -2.68 -10.16 -12.52
CA LYS A 114 -2.42 -9.14 -13.55
C LYS A 114 -3.69 -8.44 -14.00
N ASN A 115 -4.85 -9.00 -13.68
CA ASN A 115 -6.16 -8.47 -14.02
C ASN A 115 -6.75 -7.78 -12.79
N ILE A 116 -6.99 -6.47 -12.88
CA ILE A 116 -7.53 -5.68 -11.76
C ILE A 116 -8.93 -6.15 -11.35
N ASN A 117 -9.75 -6.64 -12.28
CA ASN A 117 -11.08 -7.15 -11.98
C ASN A 117 -11.03 -8.41 -11.12
N GLU A 118 -10.07 -9.30 -11.37
CA GLU A 118 -9.85 -10.48 -10.52
C GLU A 118 -9.44 -10.05 -9.09
N ILE A 119 -8.67 -8.98 -8.94
CA ILE A 119 -8.32 -8.43 -7.62
C ILE A 119 -9.56 -7.85 -6.93
N ILE A 120 -10.34 -7.02 -7.62
CA ILE A 120 -11.56 -6.40 -7.09
C ILE A 120 -12.56 -7.48 -6.63
N GLU A 121 -12.72 -8.54 -7.41
CA GLU A 121 -13.61 -9.66 -7.07
C GLU A 121 -13.08 -10.47 -5.88
N ALA A 122 -11.77 -10.73 -5.84
CA ALA A 122 -11.15 -11.54 -4.79
C ALA A 122 -10.97 -10.80 -3.45
N MET A 123 -10.97 -9.47 -3.44
CA MET A 123 -10.67 -8.63 -2.27
C MET A 123 -11.84 -7.68 -1.93
N PRO A 124 -12.82 -8.12 -1.13
CA PRO A 124 -13.98 -7.30 -0.75
C PRO A 124 -13.61 -5.95 -0.13
N ASP A 125 -12.65 -5.92 0.79
CA ASP A 125 -12.21 -4.67 1.45
C ASP A 125 -11.59 -3.68 0.46
N PHE A 126 -10.89 -4.20 -0.56
CA PHE A 126 -10.33 -3.37 -1.63
C PHE A 126 -11.46 -2.82 -2.51
N LYS A 127 -12.41 -3.67 -2.91
CA LYS A 127 -13.59 -3.25 -3.66
C LYS A 127 -14.38 -2.17 -2.93
N GLU A 128 -14.60 -2.33 -1.63
CA GLU A 128 -15.29 -1.36 -0.79
C GLU A 128 -14.54 -0.02 -0.75
N SER A 129 -13.22 -0.06 -0.55
CA SER A 129 -12.39 1.14 -0.52
C SER A 129 -12.42 1.90 -1.85
N ILE A 130 -12.31 1.21 -2.99
CA ILE A 130 -12.43 1.82 -4.32
C ILE A 130 -13.85 2.35 -4.57
N SER A 131 -14.87 1.62 -4.11
CA SER A 131 -16.27 2.05 -4.23
C SER A 131 -16.53 3.34 -3.47
N TYR A 132 -15.95 3.47 -2.28
CA TYR A 132 -16.03 4.69 -1.46
C TYR A 132 -15.39 5.91 -2.13
N LEU A 133 -14.32 5.71 -2.91
CA LEU A 133 -13.69 6.78 -3.70
C LEU A 133 -14.47 7.13 -4.97
N SER A 134 -15.51 6.37 -5.31
CA SER A 134 -16.38 6.69 -6.43
C SER A 134 -17.31 7.85 -6.09
N ALA A 135 -17.59 8.70 -7.07
CA ALA A 135 -18.58 9.78 -6.93
C ALA A 135 -20.04 9.25 -6.90
N PHE A 136 -20.25 7.95 -7.12
CA PHE A 136 -21.57 7.33 -7.18
C PHE A 136 -21.83 6.51 -5.92
N ASP A 137 -23.04 6.63 -5.36
CA ASP A 137 -23.52 5.72 -4.33
C ASP A 137 -23.75 4.33 -4.95
N LYS A 138 -23.06 3.30 -4.42
CA LYS A 138 -23.09 1.91 -4.92
C LYS A 138 -22.73 1.82 -6.42
N PRO A 139 -21.47 2.12 -6.78
CA PRO A 139 -21.04 2.12 -8.18
C PRO A 139 -21.17 0.73 -8.82
N GLU A 140 -21.60 0.72 -10.08
CA GLU A 140 -21.58 -0.49 -10.93
C GLU A 140 -20.14 -0.99 -11.14
N PRO A 141 -19.94 -2.30 -11.43
CA PRO A 141 -18.59 -2.89 -11.52
C PRO A 141 -17.64 -2.15 -12.48
N ASP A 142 -18.13 -1.68 -13.63
CA ASP A 142 -17.33 -0.94 -14.62
C ASP A 142 -16.82 0.40 -14.05
N LYS A 143 -17.59 1.03 -13.17
CA LYS A 143 -17.18 2.28 -12.49
C LYS A 143 -16.10 2.02 -11.44
N ILE A 144 -16.21 0.92 -10.70
CA ILE A 144 -15.19 0.51 -9.72
C ILE A 144 -13.88 0.20 -10.45
N GLU A 145 -13.93 -0.58 -11.53
CA GLU A 145 -12.76 -0.87 -12.38
C GLU A 145 -12.12 0.41 -12.92
N CYS A 146 -12.95 1.34 -13.42
CA CYS A 146 -12.47 2.61 -13.95
C CYS A 146 -11.70 3.42 -12.90
N VAL A 147 -12.27 3.58 -11.69
CA VAL A 147 -11.60 4.29 -10.58
C VAL A 147 -10.29 3.60 -10.21
N ALA A 148 -10.30 2.27 -10.03
CA ALA A 148 -9.09 1.52 -9.69
C ALA A 148 -7.99 1.69 -10.75
N THR A 149 -8.35 1.62 -12.03
CA THR A 149 -7.42 1.75 -13.16
C THR A 149 -6.84 3.16 -13.23
N VAL A 150 -7.66 4.19 -13.04
CA VAL A 150 -7.20 5.59 -13.03
C VAL A 150 -6.23 5.83 -11.87
N LEU A 151 -6.55 5.35 -10.66
CA LEU A 151 -5.68 5.49 -9.49
C LEU A 151 -4.34 4.78 -9.69
N LEU A 152 -4.36 3.54 -10.20
CA LEU A 152 -3.13 2.80 -10.51
C LEU A 152 -2.32 3.50 -11.59
N GLY A 153 -2.96 3.98 -12.66
CA GLY A 153 -2.29 4.73 -13.73
C GLY A 153 -1.63 6.02 -13.23
N ALA A 154 -2.32 6.76 -12.35
CA ALA A 154 -1.77 7.95 -11.71
C ALA A 154 -0.58 7.62 -10.79
N TRP A 155 -0.67 6.52 -10.03
CA TRP A 155 0.45 6.07 -9.21
C TRP A 155 1.70 5.75 -10.04
N TYR A 156 1.54 4.99 -11.12
CA TYR A 156 2.66 4.64 -12.01
C TYR A 156 3.25 5.85 -12.77
N SER A 157 2.44 6.85 -13.10
CA SER A 157 2.93 8.05 -13.79
C SER A 157 3.78 8.94 -12.87
N ILE A 158 3.49 8.96 -11.57
CA ILE A 158 4.28 9.68 -10.58
C ILE A 158 5.64 9.00 -10.38
N ASP A 159 5.65 7.67 -10.25
CA ASP A 159 6.88 6.87 -10.05
C ASP A 159 7.85 6.95 -11.26
N THR A 160 7.32 7.20 -12.47
CA THR A 160 8.13 7.40 -13.69
C THR A 160 8.57 8.85 -13.92
N SER A 161 7.96 9.82 -13.25
CA SER A 161 8.25 11.25 -13.43
C SER A 161 9.58 11.71 -12.82
N GLU A 162 10.16 10.95 -11.89
CA GLU A 162 11.57 11.16 -11.47
C GLU A 162 12.59 10.70 -12.54
N SER A 163 12.14 10.01 -13.59
CA SER A 163 12.99 9.55 -14.70
C SER A 163 12.72 10.25 -16.05
N PHE A 164 11.70 11.11 -16.14
CA PHE A 164 11.41 11.88 -17.35
C PHE A 164 10.96 13.29 -17.01
N GLY A 165 11.91 14.23 -17.07
CA GLY A 165 11.58 15.63 -17.23
C GLY A 165 10.68 15.83 -18.45
N GLU A 166 9.62 16.61 -18.27
CA GLU A 166 8.73 17.15 -19.29
C GLU A 166 8.10 16.13 -20.26
N ARG A 167 6.85 15.75 -19.98
CA ARG A 167 5.80 15.76 -21.02
C ARG A 167 4.40 15.91 -20.41
N ALA A 168 3.96 17.16 -20.53
CA ALA A 168 2.61 17.67 -20.58
C ALA A 168 1.46 16.64 -20.64
N PHE A 169 0.45 16.94 -19.83
CA PHE A 169 -0.97 16.76 -20.16
C PHE A 169 -1.24 17.12 -21.62
N THR A 170 -1.20 16.14 -22.52
CA THR A 170 -1.90 16.19 -23.81
C THR A 170 -2.11 14.78 -24.31
N GLN A 171 -3.32 14.25 -24.12
CA GLN A 171 -4.20 13.67 -25.15
C GLN A 171 -5.12 12.62 -24.50
N SER A 172 -6.32 13.08 -24.14
CA SER A 172 -7.51 12.26 -24.25
C SER A 172 -8.10 12.48 -25.66
N PRO A 173 -8.67 11.46 -26.29
CA PRO A 173 -9.83 11.68 -27.12
C PRO A 173 -11.04 10.95 -26.53
N ASN A 174 -12.09 11.75 -26.31
CA ASN A 174 -13.50 11.38 -26.20
C ASN A 174 -14.01 10.87 -24.84
N TYR A 175 -14.38 11.80 -23.97
CA TYR A 175 -15.77 11.95 -23.49
C TYR A 175 -16.02 13.44 -23.15
N PRO A 176 -17.25 13.96 -23.36
CA PRO A 176 -17.53 15.39 -23.45
C PRO A 176 -17.45 16.12 -22.11
N ALA A 177 -16.84 17.29 -22.15
CA ALA A 177 -16.78 18.27 -21.08
C ALA A 177 -18.16 18.86 -20.77
N ILE A 178 -18.56 18.85 -19.49
CA ILE A 178 -19.37 19.87 -18.80
C ILE A 178 -18.99 19.65 -17.31
N ILE A 179 -18.44 20.57 -16.51
CA ILE A 179 -18.91 21.92 -16.15
C ILE A 179 -17.70 22.75 -15.67
N HIS A 180 -17.38 23.84 -16.38
CA HIS A 180 -16.92 25.12 -15.78
C HIS A 180 -18.18 26.00 -15.59
N PRO A 181 -18.16 27.17 -14.90
CA PRO A 181 -17.17 27.84 -14.03
C PRO A 181 -17.79 28.28 -12.67
N ILE A 182 -17.15 29.09 -11.81
CA ILE A 182 -17.40 30.55 -11.72
C ILE A 182 -16.39 31.21 -10.75
N VAL A 183 -15.75 32.27 -11.30
CA VAL A 183 -14.80 33.31 -10.81
C VAL A 183 -13.44 32.89 -10.25
#